data_AF-A0A952YEW4-F1
#
_entry.id   AF-A0A952YEW4-F1
#
_cell.length_a   1.000
_cell.length_b   1.000
_cell.length_c   1.000
_cell.angle_alpha   90.00
_cell.angle_beta   90.00
_cell.angle_gamma   90.00
#
_symmetry.space_group_name_H-M   'P 1'
#
loop_
_entity.id
_entity.type
_entity.pdbx_description
1 polymer ?
#
loop_
_entity_poly.entity_id
_entity_poly.type
_entity_poly.pdbx_seq_one_letter_code
_entity_poly.pdbx_strand_id
1 'polypeptide(L)' 'MALAFVIWFVAFVLPLILVLRKAGYSGWWILLFFIPLANIIGLWIFATARWPNLRDRDQT' A
#
# COMPACT_ATOMS: atom_id res chain seq x y z
N MET A 1 -1.03 -8.42 -26.58
CA MET A 1 -1.30 -7.02 -26.15
C MET A 1 -1.97 -6.98 -24.77
N ALA A 2 -3.21 -7.47 -24.59
CA ALA A 2 -3.93 -7.39 -23.31
C ALA A 2 -3.22 -8.10 -22.13
N LEU A 3 -2.59 -9.26 -22.37
CA LEU A 3 -1.86 -9.99 -21.32
C LEU A 3 -0.68 -9.18 -20.76
N ALA A 4 0.03 -8.43 -21.61
CA ALA A 4 1.16 -7.60 -21.19
C ALA A 4 0.70 -6.46 -20.26
N PHE A 5 -0.45 -5.85 -20.54
CA PHE A 5 -1.04 -4.83 -19.68
C PHE A 5 -1.43 -5.38 -18.30
N VAL A 6 -2.02 -6.58 -18.25
CA VAL A 6 -2.39 -7.22 -16.98
C VAL A 6 -1.14 -7.54 -16.16
N ILE A 7 -0.10 -8.10 -16.77
CA ILE A 7 1.16 -8.41 -16.09
C ILE A 7 1.79 -7.13 -15.52
N TRP A 8 1.81 -6.04 -16.30
CA TRP A 8 2.36 -4.76 -15.87
C TRP A 8 1.56 -4.14 -14.72
N PHE A 9 0.23 -4.22 -14.78
CA PHE A 9 -0.65 -3.76 -13.72
C PHE A 9 -0.41 -4.54 -12.41
N VAL A 10 -0.34 -5.88 -12.48
CA VAL A 10 -0.06 -6.73 -11.31
C VAL A 10 1.34 -6.43 -10.75
N ALA A 11 2.34 -6.23 -11.60
CA ALA A 11 3.69 -5.86 -11.18
C ALA A 11 3.75 -4.52 -10.43
N PHE A 12 2.82 -3.60 -10.69
CA PHE A 12 2.66 -2.34 -9.94
C PHE A 12 1.86 -2.50 -8.64
N VAL A 13 0.79 -3.28 -8.68
CA VAL A 13 -0.14 -3.45 -7.54
C VAL A 13 0.46 -4.35 -6.44
N LEU A 14 1.24 -5.37 -6.81
CA LEU A 14 1.91 -6.25 -5.85
C LEU A 14 2.85 -5.54 -4.87
N PRO A 15 3.82 -4.71 -5.31
CA PRO A 15 4.70 -4.00 -4.38
C PRO A 15 3.92 -3.03 -3.50
N LEU A 16 2.85 -2.42 -4.03
CA LEU A 16 1.92 -1.59 -3.26
C LEU A 16 1.31 -2.37 -2.09
N ILE A 17 0.74 -3.57 -2.34
CA ILE A 17 0.19 -4.44 -1.29
C ILE A 17 1.27 -4.88 -0.30
N LEU A 18 2.47 -5.19 -0.79
CA LEU A 18 3.59 -5.58 0.05
C LEU A 18 4.01 -4.46 1.00
N VAL A 19 4.17 -3.23 0.51
CA VAL A 19 4.49 -2.05 1.32
C VAL A 19 3.40 -1.82 2.37
N LEU A 20 2.14 -1.97 1.99
CA LEU A 20 0.97 -1.83 2.86
C LEU A 20 0.98 -2.83 4.01
N ARG A 21 1.17 -4.12 3.68
CA ARG A 21 1.34 -5.19 4.66
C ARG A 21 2.55 -4.98 5.54
N LYS A 22 3.68 -4.53 4.97
CA LYS A 22 4.94 -4.31 5.69
C LYS A 22 4.90 -3.08 6.58
N ALA A 23 4.08 -2.09 6.23
CA ALA A 23 3.76 -0.97 7.11
C ALA A 23 2.86 -1.43 8.27
N GLY A 24 2.14 -2.55 8.14
CA GLY A 24 1.22 -3.09 9.14
C GLY A 24 -0.25 -2.71 8.88
N TYR A 25 -0.56 -2.21 7.68
CA TYR A 25 -1.91 -1.93 7.24
C TYR A 25 -2.57 -3.17 6.62
N SER A 26 -3.89 -3.30 6.84
CA SER A 26 -4.69 -4.37 6.25
C SER A 26 -4.71 -4.30 4.72
N GLY A 27 -4.72 -5.45 4.03
CA GLY A 27 -4.76 -5.50 2.55
C GLY A 27 -5.97 -4.79 1.92
N TRP A 28 -7.00 -4.46 2.72
CA TRP A 28 -8.16 -3.65 2.35
C TRP A 28 -7.83 -2.23 1.87
N TRP A 29 -6.65 -1.72 2.22
CA TRP A 29 -6.18 -0.42 1.72
C TRP A 29 -5.94 -0.40 0.20
N ILE A 30 -5.92 -1.56 -0.46
CA ILE A 30 -5.89 -1.64 -1.92
C ILE A 30 -7.14 -1.02 -2.56
N LEU A 31 -8.28 -1.03 -1.86
CA LEU A 31 -9.53 -0.45 -2.34
C LEU A 31 -9.44 1.09 -2.42
N LEU A 32 -8.60 1.70 -1.58
CA LEU A 32 -8.28 3.13 -1.62
C LEU A 32 -7.57 3.51 -2.93
N PHE A 33 -6.78 2.60 -3.52
CA PHE A 33 -6.11 2.86 -4.81
C PHE A 33 -7.08 2.84 -6.00
N PHE A 34 -8.24 2.19 -5.86
CA PHE A 34 -9.24 2.10 -6.92
C PHE A 34 -10.11 3.36 -7.06
N ILE A 35 -10.14 4.20 -6.00
CA ILE A 35 -10.93 5.43 -5.97
C ILE A 35 -9.96 6.62 -5.90
N PRO A 36 -9.95 7.54 -6.88
CA PRO A 36 -8.95 8.61 -6.94
C PRO A 36 -8.91 9.52 -5.70
N LEU A 37 -10.06 9.80 -5.09
CA LEU A 37 -10.14 10.55 -3.83
C LEU A 37 -9.58 9.76 -2.65
N ALA A 38 -9.85 8.46 -2.61
CA ALA A 38 -9.39 7.59 -1.55
C ALA A 38 -7.88 7.37 -1.65
N ASN A 39 -7.29 7.44 -2.85
CA ASN A 39 -5.84 7.43 -3.05
C ASN A 39 -5.15 8.61 -2.34
N ILE A 40 -5.71 9.83 -2.47
CA ILE A 40 -5.21 11.03 -1.79
C ILE A 40 -5.30 10.88 -0.28
N ILE A 41 -6.46 10.44 0.23
CA ILE A 41 -6.65 10.15 1.67
C ILE A 41 -5.66 9.05 2.10
N GLY A 42 -5.39 8.08 1.23
CA GLY A 42 -4.48 7.00 1.47
C GLY A 42 -3.04 7.46 1.67
N LEU A 43 -2.56 8.30 0.77
CA LEU A 43 -1.26 8.96 0.86
C LEU A 43 -1.19 9.87 2.09
N TRP A 44 -2.26 10.59 2.40
CA TRP A 44 -2.34 11.45 3.59
C TRP A 44 -2.19 10.66 4.89
N ILE A 45 -2.91 9.55 5.01
CA ILE A 45 -2.80 8.68 6.18
C ILE A 45 -1.42 8.01 6.20
N PHE A 46 -0.86 7.58 5.07
CA PHE A 46 0.51 7.04 5.03
C PHE A 46 1.58 8.02 5.53
N ALA A 47 1.41 9.31 5.19
CA ALA A 47 2.33 10.36 5.58
C ALA A 47 2.19 10.73 7.06
N THR A 48 0.98 10.67 7.61
CA THR A 48 0.68 11.12 8.99
C THR A 48 0.65 9.99 10.02
N ALA A 49 0.29 8.79 9.62
CA ALA A 49 0.14 7.67 10.53
C ALA A 49 1.49 7.00 10.78
N ARG A 50 1.79 6.81 12.06
CA ARG A 50 3.00 6.14 12.53
C ARG A 50 3.00 4.70 12.05
N TRP A 51 4.05 4.28 11.34
CA TRP A 51 4.16 2.95 10.76
C TRP A 51 4.22 1.90 11.88
N PRO A 52 3.21 1.01 12.04
CA PRO A 52 3.18 0.04 13.13
C PRO A 52 4.43 -0.81 13.23
N ASN A 53 5.00 -1.20 12.09
CA ASN A 53 6.13 -2.14 12.01
C ASN A 53 7.51 -1.52 12.33
N LEU A 54 7.60 -0.21 12.62
CA LEU A 54 8.83 0.36 13.17
C LEU A 54 8.99 0.07 14.68
N ARG A 55 7.92 -0.27 15.40
CA ARG A 55 7.96 -0.48 16.87
C ARG A 55 8.80 -1.68 17.33
N ASP A 56 9.12 -2.61 16.45
CA ASP A 56 9.92 -3.79 16.81
C ASP A 56 11.44 -3.52 16.82
N ARG A 57 11.92 -2.39 16.30
CA ARG A 57 13.37 -2.09 16.23
C ARG A 57 13.92 -1.23 17.37
N ASP A 58 13.07 -0.63 18.18
CA ASP A 58 13.48 0.30 19.24
C ASP A 58 13.46 -0.33 20.65
N GLN A 59 13.35 -1.68 20.76
CA GLN A 59 13.31 -2.41 22.04
C GLN A 59 14.60 -3.20 22.37
N THR A 60 15.76 -2.83 21.82
CA THR A 60 17.07 -3.39 22.20
C THR A 60 17.94 -2.39 22.94
#